data_AF-A0A357VKX2-F1
#
_entry.id   AF-A0A357VKX2-F1
#
_cell.length_a   1.000
_cell.length_b   1.000
_cell.length_c   1.000
_cell.angle_alpha   90.00
_cell.angle_beta   90.00
_cell.angle_gamma   90.00
#
_symmetry.space_group_name_H-M   'P 1'
#
loop_
_entity.id
_entity.type
_entity.pdbx_description
1 polymer ?
#
loop_
_entity_poly.entity_id
_entity_poly.type
_entity_poly.pdbx_seq_one_letter_code
_entity_poly.pdbx_strand_id
1 'polypeptide(L)'
;METIKKYILKYKLLILINAILIIFVSALKALQAILFKIIVDTSVGNLNYSISTLIWYSVGFLIAVFTAETLSKAASAAFNKKVLIDYKQSIIESFINSRRRKITSSELISLLSNDVRMIETNYLTSLINIMEDVLLFIV
;
A
#
# COMPACT_ATOMS: atom_id res chain seq x y z
N MET A 1 -25.47 -3.71 11.66
CA MET A 1 -24.58 -3.54 10.51
C MET A 1 -23.20 -3.27 11.09
N GLU A 2 -22.32 -4.28 11.10
CA GLU A 2 -20.98 -4.11 11.66
C GLU A 2 -20.22 -3.07 10.84
N THR A 3 -19.68 -2.05 11.51
CA THR A 3 -18.96 -0.97 10.83
C THR A 3 -17.67 -1.47 10.22
N ILE A 4 -17.34 -1.00 9.01
CA ILE A 4 -16.14 -1.36 8.23
C ILE A 4 -14.83 -1.36 9.04
N LYS A 5 -14.77 -0.49 10.05
CA LYS A 5 -13.68 -0.40 11.04
C LYS A 5 -13.32 -1.75 11.67
N LYS A 6 -14.30 -2.61 11.96
CA LYS A 6 -14.07 -3.92 12.58
C LYS A 6 -13.29 -4.86 11.66
N TYR A 7 -13.59 -4.83 10.35
CA TYR A 7 -12.90 -5.63 9.35
C TYR A 7 -11.47 -5.11 9.07
N ILE A 8 -11.28 -3.79 9.10
CA ILE A 8 -9.95 -3.17 9.03
C ILE A 8 -9.11 -3.59 10.24
N LEU A 9 -9.67 -3.48 11.46
CA LEU A 9 -8.98 -3.83 12.71
C LEU A 9 -8.72 -5.33 12.88
N LYS A 10 -9.54 -6.19 12.25
CA LYS A 10 -9.33 -7.65 12.21
C LYS A 10 -7.98 -8.00 11.56
N TYR A 11 -7.54 -7.22 10.58
CA TYR A 11 -6.28 -7.40 9.86
C TYR A 11 -5.17 -6.45 10.34
N LYS A 12 -5.21 -5.98 11.60
CA LYS A 12 -4.20 -5.10 12.21
C LYS A 12 -2.75 -5.57 12.03
N LEU A 13 -2.49 -6.89 12.02
CA LEU A 13 -1.16 -7.44 11.76
C LEU A 13 -0.69 -7.20 10.33
N LEU A 14 -1.58 -7.31 9.34
CA LEU A 14 -1.26 -6.98 7.95
C LEU A 14 -1.02 -5.49 7.76
N ILE A 15 -1.77 -4.63 8.47
CA ILE A 15 -1.51 -3.18 8.49
C ILE A 15 -0.13 -2.90 9.06
N LEU A 16 0.24 -3.54 10.16
CA LEU A 16 1.55 -3.37 10.79
C LEU A 16 2.69 -3.82 9.88
N ILE A 17 2.56 -4.98 9.24
CA ILE A 17 3.53 -5.48 8.25
C ILE A 17 3.64 -4.50 7.07
N ASN A 18 2.51 -4.01 6.56
CA ASN A 18 2.49 -3.06 5.47
C ASN A 18 3.18 -1.74 5.87
N ALA A 19 2.89 -1.22 7.07
CA ALA A 19 3.53 -0.03 7.60
C ALA A 19 5.05 -0.18 7.72
N ILE A 20 5.54 -1.34 8.18
CA ILE A 20 6.98 -1.64 8.26
C ILE A 20 7.61 -1.66 6.86
N LEU A 21 6.96 -2.28 5.88
CA LEU A 21 7.44 -2.30 4.49
C LEU A 21 7.47 -0.90 3.89
N ILE A 22 6.47 -0.08 4.17
CA ILE A 22 6.40 1.32 3.74
C ILE A 22 7.55 2.13 4.35
N ILE A 23 7.82 2.00 5.66
CA ILE A 23 8.97 2.65 6.31
C ILE A 23 10.27 2.24 5.62
N PHE A 24 10.44 0.96 5.33
CA PHE A 24 11.63 0.45 4.65
C PHE A 24 11.79 1.02 3.24
N VAL A 25 10.69 1.11 2.48
CA VAL A 25 10.67 1.75 1.15
C VAL A 25 11.01 3.24 1.25
N SER A 26 10.44 3.97 2.22
CA SER A 26 10.74 5.39 2.42
C SER A 26 12.21 5.62 2.76
N ALA A 27 12.80 4.79 3.63
CA ALA A 27 14.23 4.85 3.95
C ALA A 27 15.10 4.58 2.71
N LEU A 28 14.72 3.64 1.86
CA LEU A 28 15.39 3.41 0.57
C LEU A 28 15.26 4.62 -0.36
N LYS A 29 14.12 5.31 -0.42
CA LYS A 29 14.00 6.55 -1.20
C LYS A 29 14.89 7.67 -0.68
N ALA A 30 15.03 7.82 0.64
CA ALA A 30 15.98 8.78 1.22
C ALA A 30 17.43 8.43 0.83
N LEU A 31 17.81 7.14 0.91
CA LEU A 31 19.11 6.66 0.45
C LEU A 31 19.33 6.88 -1.06
N GLN A 32 18.26 6.81 -1.87
CA GLN A 32 18.33 7.09 -3.31
C GLN A 32 18.78 8.52 -3.59
N ALA A 33 18.27 9.50 -2.83
CA ALA A 33 18.69 10.90 -2.97
C ALA A 33 20.18 11.08 -2.65
N ILE A 34 20.68 10.38 -1.62
CA ILE A 34 22.11 10.37 -1.27
C ILE A 34 22.93 9.73 -2.38
N LEU A 35 22.47 8.61 -2.95
CA LEU A 35 23.15 7.93 -4.06
C LEU A 35 23.24 8.84 -5.29
N PHE A 36 22.17 9.56 -5.63
CA PHE A 36 22.22 10.56 -6.72
C PHE A 36 23.23 11.67 -6.44
N LYS A 37 23.31 12.15 -5.19
CA LYS A 37 24.33 13.14 -4.80
C LYS A 37 25.74 12.60 -5.04
N ILE A 38 26.04 11.37 -4.61
CA ILE A 38 27.36 10.73 -4.80
C ILE A 38 27.68 10.59 -6.30
N ILE A 39 26.71 10.23 -7.13
CA ILE A 39 26.89 10.13 -8.58
C ILE A 39 27.28 11.49 -9.18
N VAL A 40 26.55 12.56 -8.81
CA VAL A 40 26.82 13.92 -9.30
C VAL A 40 28.19 14.41 -8.80
N ASP A 41 28.48 14.27 -7.51
CA ASP A 41 29.75 14.70 -6.91
C ASP A 41 30.95 13.96 -7.52
N THR A 42 30.81 12.67 -7.82
CA THR A 42 31.84 11.90 -8.54
C THR A 42 32.02 12.40 -9.98
N SER A 43 30.92 12.72 -10.66
CA SER A 43 30.95 13.18 -12.07
C SER A 43 31.60 14.56 -12.23
N VAL A 44 31.44 15.43 -11.22
CA VAL A 44 32.04 16.79 -11.20
C VAL A 44 33.50 16.76 -10.68
N GLY A 45 34.00 15.60 -10.23
CA GLY A 45 35.37 15.42 -9.75
C GLY A 45 35.58 15.78 -8.27
N ASN A 46 34.50 15.96 -7.50
CA ASN A 46 34.57 16.17 -6.05
C ASN A 46 34.87 14.86 -5.28
N LEU A 47 34.60 13.70 -5.88
CA LEU A 47 34.84 12.37 -5.29
C LEU A 47 35.61 11.48 -6.27
N ASN A 48 36.63 10.77 -5.75
CA ASN A 48 37.49 9.88 -6.53
C ASN A 48 36.98 8.42 -6.52
N TYR A 49 35.70 8.19 -6.82
CA TYR A 49 35.19 6.84 -7.05
C TYR A 49 35.44 6.41 -8.50
N SER A 50 35.79 5.13 -8.70
CA SER A 50 35.82 4.56 -10.04
C SER A 50 34.40 4.48 -10.62
N ILE A 51 34.25 4.88 -11.90
CA ILE A 51 32.97 4.85 -12.61
C ILE A 51 32.37 3.43 -12.61
N SER A 52 33.22 2.40 -12.73
CA SER A 52 32.78 1.00 -12.74
C SER A 52 32.14 0.58 -11.40
N THR A 53 32.74 0.94 -10.27
CA THR A 53 32.16 0.65 -8.95
C THR A 53 30.85 1.41 -8.73
N LEU A 54 30.79 2.68 -9.16
CA LEU A 54 29.58 3.49 -9.07
C LEU A 54 28.40 2.87 -9.83
N ILE A 55 28.65 2.32 -11.03
CA ILE A 55 27.63 1.63 -11.83
C ILE A 55 27.12 0.39 -11.11
N TRP A 56 28.00 -0.46 -10.59
CA TRP A 56 27.57 -1.67 -9.87
C TRP A 56 26.78 -1.37 -8.60
N TYR A 57 27.19 -0.36 -7.83
CA TYR A 57 26.41 0.11 -6.67
C TYR A 57 25.04 0.64 -7.09
N SER A 58 24.96 1.42 -8.17
CA SER A 58 23.71 1.98 -8.66
C SER A 58 22.74 0.90 -9.13
N VAL A 59 23.23 -0.09 -9.88
CA VAL A 59 22.42 -1.22 -10.36
C VAL A 59 21.92 -2.06 -9.19
N GLY A 60 22.80 -2.40 -8.24
CA GLY A 60 22.41 -3.17 -7.06
C GLY A 60 21.38 -2.43 -6.20
N PHE A 61 21.55 -1.13 -6.03
CA PHE A 61 20.61 -0.28 -5.31
C PHE A 61 19.26 -0.20 -6.01
N LEU A 62 19.24 -0.05 -7.34
CA LEU A 62 18.00 0.00 -8.13
C LEU A 62 17.20 -1.31 -7.98
N ILE A 63 17.88 -2.47 -8.02
CA ILE A 63 17.25 -3.77 -7.78
C ILE A 63 16.65 -3.85 -6.37
N ALA A 64 17.35 -3.34 -5.36
CA ALA A 64 16.86 -3.32 -3.98
C ALA A 64 15.61 -2.44 -3.83
N VAL A 65 15.62 -1.22 -4.39
CA VAL A 65 14.47 -0.32 -4.40
C VAL A 65 13.28 -0.96 -5.12
N PHE A 66 13.52 -1.50 -6.32
CA PHE A 66 12.46 -2.14 -7.11
C PHE A 66 11.80 -3.31 -6.38
N THR A 67 12.62 -4.14 -5.73
CA THR A 67 12.14 -5.29 -4.96
C THR A 67 11.32 -4.84 -3.75
N ALA A 68 11.81 -3.85 -3.01
CA ALA A 68 11.12 -3.32 -1.83
C ALA A 68 9.78 -2.67 -2.21
N GLU A 69 9.75 -1.84 -3.25
CA GLU A 69 8.51 -1.20 -3.73
C GLU A 69 7.50 -2.23 -4.21
N THR A 70 7.95 -3.25 -4.95
CA THR A 70 7.06 -4.31 -5.44
C THR A 70 6.47 -5.11 -4.29
N LEU A 71 7.27 -5.44 -3.28
CA LEU A 71 6.81 -6.16 -2.09
C LEU A 71 5.81 -5.34 -1.27
N SER A 72 6.06 -4.05 -1.08
CA SER A 72 5.15 -3.13 -0.38
C SER A 72 3.80 -3.01 -1.10
N LYS A 73 3.82 -2.82 -2.43
CA LYS A 73 2.59 -2.79 -3.25
C LYS A 73 1.82 -4.11 -3.20
N ALA A 74 2.52 -5.24 -3.25
CA ALA A 74 1.90 -6.55 -3.14
C ALA A 74 1.25 -6.77 -1.76
N ALA A 75 1.91 -6.33 -0.68
CA ALA A 75 1.37 -6.41 0.68
C ALA A 75 0.11 -5.54 0.85
N SER A 76 0.16 -4.29 0.35
CA SER A 76 -0.99 -3.38 0.32
C SER A 76 -2.18 -3.96 -0.44
N ALA A 77 -1.93 -4.52 -1.63
CA ALA A 77 -2.96 -5.16 -2.45
C ALA A 77 -3.56 -6.40 -1.76
N ALA A 78 -2.73 -7.22 -1.12
CA ALA A 78 -3.18 -8.40 -0.38
C ALA A 78 -4.06 -8.01 0.83
N PHE A 79 -3.69 -6.95 1.55
CA PHE A 79 -4.49 -6.40 2.65
C PHE A 79 -5.86 -5.91 2.15
N ASN A 80 -5.87 -5.05 1.13
CA ASN A 80 -7.11 -4.51 0.55
C ASN A 80 -8.04 -5.63 0.08
N LYS A 81 -7.50 -6.62 -0.63
CA LYS A 81 -8.27 -7.77 -1.12
C LYS A 81 -8.94 -8.54 0.03
N LYS A 82 -8.21 -8.82 1.12
CA LYS A 82 -8.75 -9.55 2.27
C LYS A 82 -9.86 -8.77 2.99
N VAL A 83 -9.64 -7.47 3.24
CA VAL A 83 -10.65 -6.60 3.87
C VAL A 83 -11.91 -6.53 3.01
N LEU A 84 -11.75 -6.41 1.68
CA LEU A 84 -12.86 -6.30 0.75
C LEU A 84 -13.70 -7.58 0.69
N ILE A 85 -13.06 -8.76 0.68
CA ILE A 85 -13.76 -10.06 0.67
C ILE A 85 -14.62 -10.21 1.92
N ASP A 86 -14.04 -9.99 3.10
CA ASP A 86 -14.77 -10.07 4.37
C ASP A 86 -15.93 -9.06 4.43
N TYR A 87 -15.72 -7.84 3.92
CA TYR A 87 -16.76 -6.83 3.86
C TYR A 87 -17.91 -7.22 2.92
N LYS A 88 -17.60 -7.68 1.69
CA LYS A 88 -18.59 -8.18 0.73
C LYS A 88 -19.39 -9.35 1.30
N GLN A 89 -18.72 -10.27 1.99
CA GLN A 89 -19.36 -11.41 2.61
C GLN A 89 -20.33 -10.98 3.73
N SER A 90 -19.96 -9.98 4.54
CA SER A 90 -20.87 -9.43 5.55
C SER A 90 -22.13 -8.78 4.97
N ILE A 91 -22.03 -8.12 3.81
CA ILE A 91 -23.17 -7.53 3.11
C ILE A 91 -24.13 -8.63 2.66
N ILE A 92 -23.58 -9.71 2.08
CA ILE A 92 -24.36 -10.86 1.62
C ILE A 92 -25.04 -11.56 2.80
N GLU A 93 -24.31 -11.82 3.89
CA GLU A 93 -24.88 -12.45 5.09
C GLU A 93 -25.96 -11.57 5.74
N SER A 94 -25.76 -10.25 5.77
CA SER A 94 -26.76 -9.31 6.27
C SER A 94 -28.00 -9.26 5.37
N PHE A 95 -27.86 -9.44 4.06
CA PHE A 95 -28.98 -9.54 3.13
C PHE A 95 -29.80 -10.81 3.38
N ILE A 96 -29.13 -11.96 3.43
CA ILE A 96 -29.75 -13.28 3.64
C ILE A 96 -30.48 -13.33 4.99
N ASN A 97 -29.90 -12.78 6.05
CA ASN A 97 -30.49 -12.78 7.39
C ASN A 97 -31.53 -11.67 7.62
N SER A 98 -31.71 -10.73 6.69
CA SER A 98 -32.66 -9.63 6.89
C SER A 98 -34.11 -10.09 6.66
N ARG A 99 -34.83 -10.36 7.76
CA ARG A 99 -36.29 -10.64 7.72
C ARG A 99 -37.16 -9.41 7.46
N ARG A 100 -36.61 -8.18 7.48
CA ARG A 100 -37.42 -6.93 7.60
C ARG A 100 -37.22 -5.88 6.51
N ARG A 101 -36.22 -5.98 5.62
CA ARG A 101 -36.04 -5.05 4.50
C ARG A 101 -35.89 -5.84 3.21
N LYS A 102 -36.86 -5.70 2.30
CA LYS A 102 -36.76 -6.19 0.91
C LYS A 102 -35.77 -5.31 0.15
N ILE A 103 -34.48 -5.48 0.41
CA ILE A 103 -33.47 -4.99 -0.53
C ILE A 103 -33.68 -5.80 -1.81
N THR A 104 -33.81 -5.14 -2.95
CA THR A 104 -33.96 -5.84 -4.23
C THR A 104 -32.64 -6.45 -4.66
N SER A 105 -32.66 -7.51 -5.48
CA SER A 105 -31.42 -8.08 -6.05
C SER A 105 -30.61 -7.03 -6.81
N SER A 106 -31.28 -6.07 -7.46
CA SER A 106 -30.64 -4.95 -8.16
C SER A 106 -29.93 -3.98 -7.21
N GLU A 107 -30.54 -3.63 -6.08
CA GLU A 107 -29.87 -2.80 -5.05
C GLU A 107 -28.68 -3.52 -4.42
N LEU A 108 -28.78 -4.84 -4.20
CA LEU A 108 -27.65 -5.63 -3.69
C LEU A 108 -26.48 -5.64 -4.69
N ILE A 109 -26.76 -5.81 -5.98
CA ILE A 109 -25.73 -5.73 -7.04
C ILE A 109 -25.11 -4.33 -7.10
N SER A 110 -25.92 -3.27 -6.95
CA SER A 110 -25.42 -1.89 -6.87
C SER A 110 -24.50 -1.70 -5.66
N LEU A 111 -24.89 -2.18 -4.48
CA LEU A 111 -24.08 -2.11 -3.25
C LEU A 111 -22.74 -2.86 -3.42
N LEU A 112 -22.77 -4.08 -3.96
CA LEU A 112 -21.57 -4.91 -4.15
C LEU A 112 -20.62 -4.40 -5.23
N SER A 113 -21.11 -3.66 -6.22
CA SER A 113 -20.30 -3.17 -7.35
C SER A 113 -19.88 -1.71 -7.20
N ASN A 114 -20.79 -0.80 -6.88
CA ASN A 114 -20.50 0.63 -6.80
C ASN A 114 -20.05 1.04 -5.41
N ASP A 115 -20.82 0.70 -4.38
CA ASP A 115 -20.53 1.22 -3.03
C ASP A 115 -19.29 0.56 -2.43
N VAL A 116 -19.12 -0.74 -2.63
CA VAL A 116 -17.90 -1.45 -2.21
C VAL A 116 -16.67 -0.93 -2.96
N ARG A 117 -16.80 -0.61 -4.26
CA ARG A 117 -15.69 -0.05 -5.04
C ARG A 117 -15.35 1.37 -4.60
N MET A 118 -16.36 2.19 -4.31
CA MET A 118 -16.18 3.53 -3.75
C MET A 118 -15.43 3.48 -2.41
N ILE A 119 -15.77 2.50 -1.56
CA ILE A 119 -15.07 2.26 -0.29
C ILE A 119 -13.60 1.83 -0.53
N GLU A 120 -13.37 0.94 -1.49
CA GLU A 120 -12.03 0.47 -1.84
C GLU A 120 -11.11 1.61 -2.27
N THR A 121 -11.55 2.46 -3.20
CA THR A 121 -10.74 3.56 -3.72
C THR A 121 -10.65 4.73 -2.74
N ASN A 122 -11.78 5.17 -2.20
CA ASN A 122 -11.84 6.44 -1.46
C ASN A 122 -11.48 6.30 0.02
N TYR A 123 -11.56 5.08 0.60
CA TYR A 123 -11.23 4.86 1.99
C TYR A 123 -10.02 3.95 2.16
N LEU A 124 -10.06 2.71 1.67
CA LEU A 124 -8.97 1.76 1.94
C LEU A 124 -7.66 2.18 1.26
N THR A 125 -7.72 2.45 -0.04
CA THR A 125 -6.53 2.88 -0.81
C THR A 125 -6.05 4.24 -0.33
N SER A 126 -6.97 5.19 -0.10
CA SER A 126 -6.62 6.53 0.38
C SER A 126 -5.97 6.50 1.78
N LEU A 127 -6.41 5.62 2.69
CA LEU A 127 -5.81 5.47 4.02
C LEU A 127 -4.39 4.92 3.94
N ILE A 128 -4.15 3.94 3.05
CA ILE A 128 -2.80 3.43 2.79
C ILE A 128 -1.91 4.55 2.23
N ASN A 129 -2.39 5.30 1.22
CA ASN A 129 -1.62 6.38 0.62
C ASN A 129 -1.27 7.48 1.63
N ILE A 130 -2.23 7.90 2.48
CA ILE A 130 -1.96 8.88 3.55
C ILE A 130 -0.92 8.34 4.52
N MET A 131 -0.97 7.04 4.86
CA MET A 131 0.02 6.41 5.72
C MET A 131 1.40 6.40 5.05
N GLU A 132 1.47 6.11 3.75
CA GLU A 132 2.71 6.20 2.95
C GLU A 132 3.29 7.62 2.94
N ASP A 133 2.47 8.63 2.66
CA ASP A 133 2.90 10.02 2.57
C ASP A 133 3.39 10.56 3.93
N VAL A 134 2.67 10.26 5.02
CA VAL A 134 3.08 10.67 6.37
C VAL A 134 4.40 9.99 6.78
N LEU A 135 4.55 8.70 6.49
CA LEU A 135 5.78 7.97 6.80
C LEU A 135 6.96 8.45 5.95
N LEU A 136 6.73 8.79 4.68
CA LEU A 136 7.74 9.39 3.82
C LEU A 136 8.14 10.78 4.30
N PHE A 137 7.20 11.58 4.80
CA PHE A 137 7.50 12.91 5.34
C PHE A 137 8.37 12.89 6.61
N ILE A 138 8.25 11.84 7.43
CA ILE A 138 9.01 11.69 8.67
C ILE A 138 10.46 11.23 8.41
N VAL A 139 10.68 10.43 7.37
CA VAL A 139 11.96 9.80 7.02
C VAL A 139 12.80 10.72 6.14
#